data_AF-A0AAV6LR46-F1
#
_entry.id   AF-A0AAV6LR46-F1
#
_cell.length_a   1.000
_cell.length_b   1.000
_cell.length_c   1.000
_cell.angle_alpha   90.00
_cell.angle_beta   90.00
_cell.angle_gamma   90.00
#
_symmetry.space_group_name_H-M   'P 1'
#
loop_
_entity.id
_entity.type
_entity.pdbx_description
1 polymer ?
#
loop_
_entity_poly.entity_id
_entity_poly.type
_entity_poly.pdbx_seq_one_letter_code
_entity_poly.pdbx_strand_id
1 'polypeptide(L)'
;MYAGNVTDTRGGYKAMAASAFPFHSNKSNVSHFLSMSVSPKEVILGSDVEQQMYCHLLCGLRHSNPVDGIGAPYATGLVRAIRLLESKWEQLCQDLECGCPSLGISDVSLSMINSVTEVLCGPQPELANRFRSICKEDNWGGILCKLWPNVRYIKCVSTGSMEQCYLQIKYYAGEIPVLGGDYFASECCVAINLDILRPPELTRYTILPTAAYFEFIPFDNDKMSVSGEETVDVSGVEVGKMYEVVVTTYRGLYRYRLGDIVEVVGFYGSSPQVSFVTRAPKNSGEILTEGNLISAMKSFDQVLKNEAILETTEFACFLDLELDPRQLKVYVEVRDPSIFLRQELVLVLKRCCSSLEDGFGVMYNLMRARGEVGPMLLYIVKPGSFAKILEMAIENGAPASQYKPPRIIRSRNIVDLMEVSAVVTVCSGSFDG
;
A
#
# COMPACT_ATOMS: atom_id res chain seq x y z
N MET A 1 1.74 -11.34 8.48
CA MET A 1 0.55 -10.66 9.08
C MET A 1 0.99 -10.18 10.46
N TYR A 2 0.60 -8.97 10.87
CA TYR A 2 1.05 -8.41 12.15
C TYR A 2 -0.15 -8.11 13.02
N ALA A 3 -0.12 -8.58 14.27
CA ALA A 3 -1.15 -8.27 15.25
C ALA A 3 -1.08 -6.82 15.74
N GLY A 4 0.05 -6.14 15.54
CA GLY A 4 0.23 -4.74 15.92
C GLY A 4 0.06 -4.49 17.42
N ASN A 5 0.24 -3.22 17.80
CA ASN A 5 0.10 -2.80 19.18
C ASN A 5 -1.38 -2.66 19.57
N VAL A 6 -1.67 -2.99 20.82
CA VAL A 6 -2.96 -2.73 21.46
C VAL A 6 -2.75 -1.64 22.51
N THR A 7 -3.58 -0.61 22.48
CA THR A 7 -3.57 0.45 23.49
C THR A 7 -4.86 0.42 24.29
N ASP A 8 -4.81 0.83 25.55
CA ASP A 8 -5.99 0.97 26.38
C ASP A 8 -6.40 2.43 26.47
N THR A 9 -7.68 2.71 26.23
CA THR A 9 -8.28 4.02 26.47
C THR A 9 -8.32 4.31 27.97
N ARG A 10 -8.45 5.58 28.37
CA ARG A 10 -8.61 5.97 29.79
C ARG A 10 -9.79 5.27 30.48
N GLY A 11 -10.79 4.83 29.72
CA GLY A 11 -11.94 4.07 30.21
C GLY A 11 -11.74 2.56 30.29
N GLY A 12 -10.54 2.05 29.99
CA GLY A 12 -10.22 0.62 30.03
C GLY A 12 -10.65 -0.20 28.80
N TYR A 13 -11.07 0.46 27.71
CA TYR A 13 -11.35 -0.22 26.44
C TYR A 13 -10.10 -0.36 25.60
N LYS A 14 -9.90 -1.54 25.00
CA LYS A 14 -8.82 -1.81 24.06
C LYS A 14 -9.09 -1.14 22.70
N ALA A 15 -8.09 -0.46 22.16
CA ALA A 15 -8.03 0.10 20.82
C ALA A 15 -6.95 -0.63 20.00
N MET A 16 -7.32 -1.09 18.81
CA MET A 16 -6.45 -1.81 17.87
C MET A 16 -7.04 -1.76 16.47
N ALA A 17 -6.25 -2.12 15.45
CA ALA A 17 -6.79 -2.32 14.10
C ALA A 17 -7.85 -3.45 14.07
N ALA A 18 -8.87 -3.30 13.21
CA ALA A 18 -9.87 -4.34 13.02
C ALA A 18 -9.24 -5.68 12.57
N SER A 19 -8.20 -5.64 11.73
CA SER A 19 -7.45 -6.81 11.28
C SER A 19 -6.58 -7.44 12.37
N ALA A 20 -6.26 -6.70 13.44
CA ALA A 20 -5.51 -7.19 14.59
C ALA A 20 -6.41 -7.93 15.59
N PHE A 21 -7.69 -7.59 15.64
CA PHE A 21 -8.65 -8.12 16.61
C PHE A 21 -8.70 -9.66 16.70
N PRO A 22 -8.66 -10.41 15.58
CA PRO A 22 -8.63 -11.87 15.64
C PRO A 22 -7.37 -12.46 16.29
N PHE A 23 -6.28 -11.71 16.46
CA PHE A 23 -5.06 -12.24 17.09
C PHE A 23 -5.03 -12.00 18.61
N HIS A 24 -5.84 -11.06 19.10
CA HIS A 24 -5.91 -10.66 20.52
C HIS A 24 -7.17 -11.19 21.24
N SER A 25 -8.09 -11.82 20.50
CA SER A 25 -9.29 -12.42 21.09
C SER A 25 -8.98 -13.79 21.72
N ASN A 26 -9.63 -14.16 22.82
CA ASN A 26 -9.52 -15.51 23.39
C ASN A 26 -10.56 -16.50 22.82
N LYS A 27 -11.17 -16.18 21.67
CA LYS A 27 -12.22 -17.01 21.05
C LYS A 27 -11.63 -18.05 20.08
N SER A 28 -12.38 -19.14 19.84
CA SER A 28 -12.02 -20.23 18.90
C SER A 28 -11.64 -19.77 17.49
N ASN A 29 -12.09 -18.62 17.02
CA ASN A 29 -11.72 -18.08 15.71
C ASN A 29 -10.21 -17.78 15.57
N VAL A 30 -9.52 -17.52 16.68
CA VAL A 30 -8.07 -17.25 16.69
C VAL A 30 -7.29 -18.50 16.31
N SER A 31 -7.75 -19.68 16.74
CA SER A 31 -7.08 -20.94 16.40
C SER A 31 -7.19 -21.26 14.91
N HIS A 32 -8.32 -20.93 14.26
CA HIS A 32 -8.48 -21.17 12.82
C HIS A 32 -7.62 -20.23 11.96
N PHE A 33 -7.49 -18.95 12.33
CA PHE A 33 -6.61 -18.03 11.58
C PHE A 33 -5.13 -18.36 11.77
N LEU A 34 -4.72 -18.70 13.00
CA LEU A 34 -3.35 -19.11 13.28
C LEU A 34 -3.01 -20.47 12.65
N SER A 35 -3.97 -21.41 12.58
CA SER A 35 -3.74 -22.72 11.96
C SER A 35 -3.55 -22.66 10.44
N MET A 36 -3.97 -21.57 9.79
CA MET A 36 -3.74 -21.34 8.35
C MET A 36 -2.39 -20.65 8.07
N SER A 37 -1.64 -20.24 9.10
CA SER A 37 -0.36 -19.55 8.96
C SER A 37 0.80 -20.51 9.20
N VAL A 38 1.80 -20.49 8.32
CA VAL A 38 3.07 -21.20 8.52
C VAL A 38 3.94 -20.57 9.62
N SER A 39 3.67 -19.32 9.97
CA SER A 39 4.44 -18.61 10.99
C SER A 39 3.82 -18.78 12.37
N PRO A 40 4.66 -18.98 13.41
CA PRO A 40 4.19 -19.16 14.76
C PRO A 40 3.57 -17.86 15.31
N LYS A 41 2.75 -18.00 16.36
CA LYS A 41 1.99 -16.89 16.96
C LYS A 41 2.91 -15.79 17.45
N GLU A 42 4.07 -16.14 17.98
CA GLU A 42 5.09 -15.26 18.53
C GLU A 42 5.66 -14.34 17.43
N VAL A 43 5.80 -14.84 16.21
CA VAL A 43 6.18 -14.00 15.05
C VAL A 43 5.06 -13.03 14.70
N ILE A 44 3.79 -13.43 14.76
CA ILE A 44 2.65 -12.54 14.46
C ILE A 44 2.47 -11.46 15.53
N LEU A 45 2.75 -11.78 16.79
CA LEU A 45 2.65 -10.90 17.97
C LEU A 45 3.91 -10.09 18.25
N GLY A 46 5.01 -10.34 17.54
CA GLY A 46 6.27 -9.60 17.70
C GLY A 46 6.09 -8.08 17.54
N SER A 47 7.07 -7.33 18.05
CA SER A 47 7.07 -5.86 18.06
C SER A 47 7.94 -5.23 16.97
N ASP A 48 8.95 -5.94 16.47
CA ASP A 48 9.85 -5.47 15.42
C ASP A 48 9.40 -5.99 14.06
N VAL A 49 8.85 -5.11 13.24
CA VAL A 49 8.24 -5.44 11.95
C VAL A 49 9.23 -6.03 10.96
N GLU A 50 10.48 -5.58 10.97
CA GLU A 50 11.50 -6.11 10.06
C GLU A 50 11.89 -7.52 10.46
N GLN A 51 12.13 -7.76 11.75
CA GLN A 51 12.42 -9.09 12.26
C GLN A 51 11.23 -10.04 12.06
N GLN A 52 10.01 -9.58 12.30
CA GLN A 52 8.81 -10.36 12.03
C GLN A 52 8.70 -10.75 10.55
N MET A 53 8.97 -9.80 9.65
CA MET A 53 8.95 -10.07 8.20
C MET A 53 10.00 -11.09 7.81
N TYR A 54 11.22 -10.97 8.32
CA TYR A 54 12.29 -11.94 8.12
C TYR A 54 11.89 -13.34 8.61
N CYS A 55 11.37 -13.43 9.84
CA CYS A 55 10.89 -14.68 10.42
C CYS A 55 9.73 -15.29 9.63
N HIS A 56 8.80 -14.48 9.13
CA HIS A 56 7.71 -14.94 8.27
C HIS A 56 8.24 -15.60 7.00
N LEU A 57 9.22 -14.97 6.33
CA LEU A 57 9.87 -15.52 5.13
C LEU A 57 10.60 -16.82 5.46
N LEU A 58 11.37 -16.85 6.55
CA LEU A 58 12.13 -18.02 6.97
C LEU A 58 11.23 -19.23 7.27
N CYS A 59 10.13 -19.01 8.02
CA CYS A 59 9.12 -20.05 8.27
C CYS A 59 8.44 -20.51 6.97
N GLY A 60 8.12 -19.58 6.08
CA GLY A 60 7.50 -19.88 4.78
C GLY A 60 8.41 -20.69 3.86
N LEU A 61 9.71 -20.39 3.82
CA LEU A 61 10.69 -21.15 3.07
C LEU A 61 10.86 -22.56 3.65
N ARG A 62 10.95 -22.67 4.99
CA ARG A 62 11.03 -23.95 5.70
C ARG A 62 9.85 -24.86 5.37
N HIS A 63 8.64 -24.30 5.33
CA HIS A 63 7.40 -24.99 5.01
C HIS A 63 6.95 -24.76 3.55
N SER A 64 7.89 -24.67 2.61
CA SER A 64 7.57 -24.31 1.22
C SER A 64 6.59 -25.25 0.49
N ASN A 65 6.62 -26.55 0.80
CA ASN A 65 5.76 -27.55 0.16
C ASN A 65 4.28 -27.47 0.56
N PRO A 66 3.88 -27.37 1.85
CA PRO A 66 2.47 -27.31 2.22
C PRO A 66 1.77 -25.96 1.96
N VAL A 67 2.49 -24.92 1.54
CA VAL A 67 1.89 -23.59 1.27
C VAL A 67 1.02 -23.66 0.02
N ASP A 68 -0.29 -23.44 0.19
CA ASP A 68 -1.30 -23.41 -0.88
C ASP A 68 -1.75 -21.99 -1.23
N GLY A 69 -1.47 -20.99 -0.38
CA GLY A 69 -1.82 -19.59 -0.61
C GLY A 69 -0.87 -18.63 0.09
N ILE A 70 -0.58 -17.50 -0.57
CA ILE A 70 0.18 -16.38 0.00
C ILE A 70 -0.78 -15.22 0.19
N GLY A 71 -0.74 -14.55 1.34
CA GLY A 71 -1.68 -13.46 1.62
C GLY A 71 -1.14 -12.35 2.50
N ALA A 72 -1.59 -11.14 2.21
CA ALA A 72 -1.45 -9.98 3.09
C ALA A 72 -2.67 -9.07 2.95
N PRO A 73 -2.94 -8.18 3.92
CA PRO A 73 -4.04 -7.22 3.81
C PRO A 73 -3.94 -6.34 2.56
N TYR A 74 -2.75 -5.83 2.26
CA TYR A 74 -2.49 -4.93 1.13
C TYR A 74 -1.31 -5.41 0.29
N ALA A 75 -1.39 -5.14 -1.01
CA ALA A 75 -0.35 -5.50 -1.98
C ALA A 75 1.05 -4.98 -1.59
N THR A 76 1.14 -3.74 -1.07
CA THR A 76 2.40 -3.13 -0.61
C THR A 76 3.16 -3.99 0.41
N GLY A 77 2.43 -4.68 1.31
CA GLY A 77 3.03 -5.57 2.30
C GLY A 77 3.71 -6.78 1.68
N LEU A 78 3.12 -7.34 0.61
CA LEU A 78 3.72 -8.45 -0.14
C LEU A 78 4.94 -7.99 -0.94
N VAL A 79 4.84 -6.86 -1.63
CA VAL A 79 5.98 -6.27 -2.37
C VAL A 79 7.17 -6.06 -1.42
N ARG A 80 6.91 -5.49 -0.23
CA ARG A 80 7.97 -5.29 0.77
C ARG A 80 8.59 -6.61 1.24
N ALA A 81 7.78 -7.65 1.48
CA ALA A 81 8.28 -8.97 1.84
C ALA A 81 9.14 -9.60 0.73
N ILE A 82 8.74 -9.46 -0.53
CA ILE A 82 9.50 -9.98 -1.69
C ILE A 82 10.81 -9.20 -1.86
N ARG A 83 10.81 -7.87 -1.71
CA ARG A 83 12.04 -7.06 -1.72
C ARG A 83 12.99 -7.41 -0.57
N LEU A 84 12.45 -7.72 0.61
CA LEU A 84 13.27 -8.21 1.72
C LEU A 84 13.90 -9.56 1.37
N LEU A 85 13.12 -10.47 0.78
CA LEU A 85 13.63 -11.75 0.28
C LEU A 85 14.73 -11.55 -0.76
N GLU A 86 14.54 -10.68 -1.74
CA GLU A 86 15.53 -10.33 -2.78
C GLU A 86 16.84 -9.79 -2.17
N SER A 87 16.75 -8.96 -1.12
CA SER A 87 17.93 -8.39 -0.48
C SER A 87 18.61 -9.29 0.56
N LYS A 88 17.91 -10.33 1.07
CA LYS A 88 18.38 -11.17 2.19
C LYS A 88 18.37 -12.68 1.90
N TRP A 89 18.17 -13.11 0.65
CA TRP A 89 18.06 -14.53 0.33
C TRP A 89 19.31 -15.33 0.74
N GLU A 90 20.51 -14.74 0.67
CA GLU A 90 21.75 -15.40 1.09
C GLU A 90 21.72 -15.76 2.58
N GLN A 91 21.33 -14.79 3.40
CA GLN A 91 21.20 -14.96 4.84
C GLN A 91 20.08 -15.95 5.18
N LEU A 92 18.91 -15.83 4.54
CA LEU A 92 17.80 -16.78 4.73
C LEU A 92 18.22 -18.21 4.40
N CYS A 93 19.00 -18.42 3.34
CA CYS A 93 19.52 -19.74 2.99
C CYS A 93 20.55 -20.24 4.02
N GLN A 94 21.42 -19.36 4.53
CA GLN A 94 22.37 -19.72 5.59
C GLN A 94 21.65 -20.15 6.87
N ASP A 95 20.59 -19.43 7.26
CA ASP A 95 19.79 -19.73 8.44
C ASP A 95 19.04 -21.06 8.31
N LEU A 96 18.51 -21.36 7.12
CA LEU A 96 17.93 -22.68 6.81
C LEU A 96 18.98 -23.79 6.85
N GLU A 97 20.20 -23.52 6.37
CA GLU A 97 21.28 -24.50 6.39
C GLU A 97 21.76 -24.80 7.81
N CYS A 98 21.90 -23.79 8.69
CA CYS A 98 22.28 -24.03 10.09
C CYS A 98 21.09 -24.46 10.98
N GLY A 99 19.85 -24.22 10.55
CA GLY A 99 18.66 -24.43 11.37
C GLY A 99 18.50 -23.40 12.48
N CYS A 100 19.04 -22.18 12.28
CA CYS A 100 19.18 -21.16 13.31
C CYS A 100 18.97 -19.75 12.71
N PRO A 101 18.08 -18.91 13.25
CA PRO A 101 17.86 -17.57 12.69
C PRO A 101 19.00 -16.60 13.09
N SER A 102 19.56 -15.86 12.13
CA SER A 102 20.56 -14.82 12.36
C SER A 102 19.90 -13.49 12.74
N LEU A 103 19.35 -13.41 13.94
CA LEU A 103 18.69 -12.21 14.45
C LEU A 103 19.49 -11.60 15.60
N GLY A 104 19.45 -10.26 15.70
CA GLY A 104 19.99 -9.54 16.85
C GLY A 104 19.26 -9.98 18.12
N ILE A 105 20.00 -10.51 19.10
CA ILE A 105 19.41 -11.03 20.33
C ILE A 105 19.05 -9.85 21.24
N SER A 106 17.75 -9.59 21.40
CA SER A 106 17.19 -8.76 22.46
C SER A 106 16.22 -9.60 23.29
N ASP A 107 15.98 -9.22 24.55
CA ASP A 107 15.01 -9.92 25.43
C ASP A 107 13.60 -10.01 24.81
N VAL A 108 13.21 -9.00 24.03
CA VAL A 108 11.91 -8.94 23.36
C VAL A 108 11.85 -9.87 22.14
N SER A 109 12.97 -10.08 21.46
CA SER A 109 13.07 -10.96 20.28
C SER A 109 13.27 -12.43 20.63
N LEU A 110 13.65 -12.76 21.88
CA LEU A 110 14.03 -14.11 22.30
C LEU A 110 12.89 -15.14 22.16
N SER A 111 11.65 -14.78 22.52
CA SER A 111 10.51 -15.70 22.38
C SER A 111 10.23 -16.02 20.91
N MET A 112 10.25 -15.01 20.05
CA MET A 112 10.08 -15.15 18.61
C MET A 112 11.18 -16.01 17.99
N ILE A 113 12.45 -15.76 18.36
CA ILE A 113 13.61 -16.54 17.92
C ILE A 113 13.47 -18.02 18.30
N ASN A 114 13.06 -18.31 19.55
CA ASN A 114 12.86 -19.67 20.02
C ASN A 114 11.77 -20.39 19.21
N SER A 115 10.60 -19.76 19.03
CA SER A 115 9.51 -20.33 18.24
C SER A 115 9.88 -20.55 16.77
N VAL A 116 10.67 -19.65 16.16
CA VAL A 116 11.18 -19.85 14.80
C VAL A 116 12.18 -21.00 14.75
N THR A 117 13.06 -21.12 15.74
CA THR A 117 14.02 -22.23 15.84
C THR A 117 13.32 -23.58 15.94
N GLU A 118 12.22 -23.65 16.68
CA GLU A 118 11.35 -24.85 16.74
C GLU A 118 10.75 -25.19 15.37
N VAL A 119 10.26 -24.17 14.64
CA VAL A 119 9.74 -24.34 13.27
C VAL A 119 10.83 -24.80 12.30
N LEU A 120 12.04 -24.26 12.41
CA LEU A 120 13.19 -24.71 11.61
C LEU A 120 13.50 -26.19 11.86
N CYS A 121 13.39 -26.66 13.10
CA CYS A 121 13.58 -28.06 13.46
C CYS A 121 14.93 -28.62 12.94
N GLY A 122 16.00 -27.81 13.10
CA GLY A 122 17.37 -28.16 12.75
C GLY A 122 17.79 -27.88 11.29
N PRO A 123 19.05 -28.21 10.95
CA PRO A 123 19.67 -27.96 9.63
C PRO A 123 18.92 -28.54 8.43
N GLN A 124 18.85 -27.78 7.33
CA GLN A 124 18.25 -28.21 6.05
C GLN A 124 19.11 -27.79 4.83
N PRO A 125 20.31 -28.38 4.66
CA PRO A 125 21.26 -27.98 3.62
C PRO A 125 20.72 -28.19 2.20
N GLU A 126 19.96 -29.25 1.94
CA GLU A 126 19.37 -29.54 0.63
C GLU A 126 18.33 -28.47 0.23
N LEU A 127 17.46 -28.10 1.18
CA LEU A 127 16.45 -27.06 0.98
C LEU A 127 17.11 -25.69 0.75
N ALA A 128 18.11 -25.36 1.56
CA ALA A 128 18.90 -24.15 1.39
C ALA A 128 19.55 -24.09 0.00
N ASN A 129 20.22 -25.16 -0.44
CA ASN A 129 20.86 -25.20 -1.76
C ASN A 129 19.87 -25.09 -2.91
N ARG A 130 18.67 -25.69 -2.79
CA ARG A 130 17.58 -25.49 -3.75
C ARG A 130 17.22 -24.00 -3.84
N PHE A 131 16.96 -23.33 -2.72
CA PHE A 131 16.61 -21.91 -2.76
C PHE A 131 17.74 -21.01 -3.26
N ARG A 132 19.00 -21.30 -2.91
CA ARG A 132 20.16 -20.60 -3.49
C ARG A 132 20.19 -20.70 -5.01
N SER A 133 19.91 -21.88 -5.57
CA SER A 133 19.89 -22.05 -7.03
C SER A 133 18.79 -21.22 -7.71
N ILE A 134 17.64 -21.07 -7.04
CA ILE A 134 16.49 -20.30 -7.53
C ILE A 134 16.75 -18.79 -7.41
N CYS A 135 17.21 -18.31 -6.26
CA CYS A 135 17.39 -16.88 -5.98
C CYS A 135 18.62 -16.25 -6.65
N LYS A 136 19.58 -17.06 -7.11
CA LYS A 136 20.74 -16.60 -7.87
C LYS A 136 20.42 -16.14 -9.29
N GLU A 137 19.23 -16.46 -9.79
CA GLU A 137 18.80 -15.99 -11.11
C GLU A 137 18.58 -14.46 -11.10
N ASP A 138 19.04 -13.77 -12.14
CA ASP A 138 18.85 -12.32 -12.28
C ASP A 138 17.37 -11.94 -12.51
N ASN A 139 16.56 -12.88 -13.01
CA ASN A 139 15.15 -12.66 -13.30
C ASN A 139 14.25 -13.27 -12.23
N TRP A 140 13.60 -12.42 -11.45
CA TRP A 140 12.66 -12.81 -10.39
C TRP A 140 11.21 -12.96 -10.87
N GLY A 141 10.98 -12.88 -12.18
CA GLY A 141 9.67 -13.13 -12.77
C GLY A 141 9.20 -14.56 -12.48
N GLY A 142 8.04 -14.71 -11.84
CA GLY A 142 7.52 -16.01 -11.42
C GLY A 142 8.29 -16.69 -10.28
N ILE A 143 9.16 -15.97 -9.56
CA ILE A 143 9.96 -16.54 -8.46
C ILE A 143 9.09 -17.25 -7.40
N LEU A 144 7.88 -16.76 -7.16
CA LEU A 144 7.00 -17.30 -6.13
C LEU A 144 6.57 -18.74 -6.43
N CYS A 145 6.36 -19.11 -7.70
CA CYS A 145 6.02 -20.49 -8.05
C CYS A 145 7.22 -21.45 -7.95
N LYS A 146 8.45 -20.94 -8.10
CA LYS A 146 9.68 -21.74 -7.93
C LYS A 146 9.94 -22.02 -6.45
N LEU A 147 9.76 -21.01 -5.60
CA LEU A 147 9.96 -21.10 -4.16
C LEU A 147 8.85 -21.91 -3.47
N TRP A 148 7.59 -21.66 -3.82
CA TRP A 148 6.41 -22.32 -3.28
C TRP A 148 5.66 -23.08 -4.39
N PRO A 149 6.06 -24.30 -4.73
CA PRO A 149 5.56 -25.01 -5.92
C PRO A 149 4.08 -25.39 -5.87
N ASN A 150 3.49 -25.46 -4.68
CA ASN A 150 2.08 -25.82 -4.49
C ASN A 150 1.17 -24.60 -4.27
N VAL A 151 1.70 -23.38 -4.38
CA VAL A 151 0.91 -22.17 -4.20
C VAL A 151 -0.13 -22.05 -5.32
N ARG A 152 -1.39 -21.82 -4.93
CA ARG A 152 -2.54 -21.79 -5.85
C ARG A 152 -3.03 -20.38 -6.10
N TYR A 153 -2.77 -19.46 -5.18
CA TYR A 153 -3.19 -18.08 -5.30
C TYR A 153 -2.37 -17.14 -4.41
N ILE A 154 -2.41 -15.86 -4.77
CA ILE A 154 -1.97 -14.75 -3.92
C ILE A 154 -3.19 -13.90 -3.60
N LYS A 155 -3.47 -13.58 -2.33
CA LYS A 155 -4.62 -12.75 -1.94
C LYS A 155 -4.19 -11.46 -1.27
N CYS A 156 -4.60 -10.32 -1.84
CA CYS A 156 -4.37 -9.01 -1.24
C CYS A 156 -5.34 -7.96 -1.81
N VAL A 157 -5.55 -6.86 -1.08
CA VAL A 157 -6.19 -5.68 -1.67
C VAL A 157 -5.20 -4.97 -2.59
N SER A 158 -5.59 -4.85 -3.86
CA SER A 158 -4.79 -4.30 -4.97
C SER A 158 -5.47 -3.13 -5.69
N THR A 159 -6.62 -2.65 -5.23
CA THR A 159 -7.36 -1.53 -5.81
C THR A 159 -6.96 -0.18 -5.18
N GLY A 160 -7.38 0.92 -5.80
CA GLY A 160 -7.04 2.28 -5.36
C GLY A 160 -5.54 2.53 -5.41
N SER A 161 -4.96 3.14 -4.37
CA SER A 161 -3.52 3.39 -4.31
C SER A 161 -2.63 2.13 -4.34
N MET A 162 -3.20 0.94 -4.20
CA MET A 162 -2.47 -0.33 -4.27
C MET A 162 -2.30 -0.88 -5.70
N GLU A 163 -2.95 -0.28 -6.71
CA GLU A 163 -2.92 -0.74 -8.11
C GLU A 163 -1.50 -0.83 -8.67
N GLN A 164 -0.63 0.12 -8.33
CA GLN A 164 0.78 0.09 -8.74
C GLN A 164 1.54 -1.15 -8.22
N CYS A 165 1.21 -1.63 -7.02
CA CYS A 165 1.82 -2.81 -6.44
C CYS A 165 1.32 -4.10 -7.11
N TYR A 166 0.13 -4.07 -7.74
CA TYR A 166 -0.42 -5.23 -8.44
C TYR A 166 0.50 -5.71 -9.57
N LEU A 167 1.02 -4.79 -10.38
CA LEU A 167 1.93 -5.14 -11.49
C LEU A 167 3.21 -5.79 -10.99
N GLN A 168 3.78 -5.28 -9.90
CA GLN A 168 4.96 -5.87 -9.24
C GLN A 168 4.65 -7.27 -8.71
N ILE A 169 3.53 -7.45 -8.00
CA ILE A 169 3.11 -8.78 -7.53
C ILE A 169 2.91 -9.71 -8.72
N LYS A 170 2.28 -9.25 -9.81
CA LYS A 170 2.02 -10.09 -10.97
C LYS A 170 3.31 -10.55 -11.65
N TYR A 171 4.31 -9.68 -11.71
CA TYR A 171 5.66 -10.05 -12.15
C TYR A 171 6.24 -11.19 -11.31
N TYR A 172 6.27 -11.07 -9.97
CA TYR A 172 6.80 -12.13 -9.08
C TYR A 172 5.93 -13.40 -9.05
N ALA A 173 4.62 -13.25 -9.23
CA ALA A 173 3.64 -14.34 -9.24
C ALA A 173 3.73 -15.20 -10.49
N GLY A 174 4.07 -14.61 -11.64
CA GLY A 174 3.95 -15.27 -12.94
C GLY A 174 2.53 -15.78 -13.18
N GLU A 175 2.39 -17.08 -13.38
CA GLU A 175 1.11 -17.74 -13.66
C GLU A 175 0.18 -17.83 -12.44
N ILE A 176 0.66 -17.60 -11.22
CA ILE A 176 -0.18 -17.67 -10.02
C ILE A 176 -1.27 -16.57 -10.10
N PRO A 177 -2.55 -16.93 -9.90
CA PRO A 177 -3.62 -15.93 -9.88
C PRO A 177 -3.50 -15.03 -8.66
N VAL A 178 -3.62 -13.72 -8.89
CA VAL A 178 -3.66 -12.69 -7.84
C VAL A 178 -5.12 -12.34 -7.60
N LEU A 179 -5.65 -12.76 -6.46
CA LEU A 179 -7.04 -12.59 -6.07
C LEU A 179 -7.24 -11.25 -5.36
N GLY A 180 -8.23 -10.48 -5.83
CA GLY A 180 -8.66 -9.25 -5.19
C GLY A 180 -9.29 -9.49 -3.82
N GLY A 181 -9.01 -8.59 -2.87
CA GLY A 181 -9.69 -8.54 -1.58
C GLY A 181 -11.11 -7.96 -1.65
N ASP A 182 -11.81 -7.99 -0.53
CA ASP A 182 -13.11 -7.34 -0.33
C ASP A 182 -12.95 -5.85 0.04
N TYR A 183 -14.06 -5.11 0.01
CA TYR A 183 -14.10 -3.71 0.40
C TYR A 183 -14.59 -3.55 1.85
N PHE A 184 -13.63 -3.29 2.73
CA PHE A 184 -13.83 -3.23 4.17
C PHE A 184 -13.23 -1.96 4.78
N ALA A 185 -13.90 -1.42 5.80
CA ALA A 185 -13.43 -0.31 6.61
C ALA A 185 -13.55 -0.67 8.10
N SER A 186 -12.84 0.05 8.99
CA SER A 186 -12.91 -0.23 10.44
C SER A 186 -14.32 -0.02 11.00
N GLU A 187 -15.08 0.87 10.37
CA GLU A 187 -16.45 1.24 10.68
C GLU A 187 -17.46 0.14 10.33
N CYS A 188 -17.29 -0.51 9.16
CA CYS A 188 -18.16 -1.60 8.70
C CYS A 188 -17.59 -2.38 7.50
N CYS A 189 -18.15 -3.57 7.25
CA CYS A 189 -17.99 -4.27 5.98
C CYS A 189 -18.87 -3.58 4.92
N VAL A 190 -18.27 -3.01 3.87
CA VAL A 190 -19.00 -2.19 2.90
C VAL A 190 -19.54 -3.05 1.76
N ALA A 191 -18.65 -3.83 1.11
CA ALA A 191 -18.99 -4.58 -0.07
C ALA A 191 -18.04 -5.76 -0.31
N ILE A 192 -18.49 -6.76 -1.07
CA ILE A 192 -17.70 -7.96 -1.39
C ILE A 192 -17.33 -8.00 -2.86
N ASN A 193 -16.16 -8.57 -3.15
CA ASN A 193 -15.73 -8.80 -4.52
C ASN A 193 -16.25 -10.17 -4.99
N LEU A 194 -17.25 -10.17 -5.88
CA LEU A 194 -17.82 -11.40 -6.43
C LEU A 194 -16.97 -11.97 -7.60
N ASP A 195 -16.10 -11.16 -8.20
CA ASP A 195 -15.28 -11.54 -9.35
C ASP A 195 -13.80 -11.36 -9.02
N ILE A 196 -13.34 -12.14 -8.03
CA ILE A 196 -12.03 -12.01 -7.38
C ILE A 196 -10.82 -12.19 -8.29
N LEU A 197 -11.01 -12.74 -9.50
CA LEU A 197 -9.94 -12.95 -10.47
C LEU A 197 -9.70 -11.75 -11.38
N ARG A 198 -10.59 -10.75 -11.37
CA ARG A 198 -10.40 -9.57 -12.19
C ARG A 198 -9.17 -8.76 -11.78
N PRO A 199 -8.52 -8.10 -12.74
CA PRO A 199 -7.48 -7.15 -12.43
C PRO A 199 -8.08 -5.95 -11.66
N PRO A 200 -7.26 -5.21 -10.89
CA PRO A 200 -7.73 -4.15 -10.00
C PRO A 200 -8.52 -3.05 -10.71
N GLU A 201 -8.17 -2.73 -11.96
CA GLU A 201 -8.82 -1.68 -12.77
C GLU A 201 -10.26 -2.03 -13.15
N LEU A 202 -10.60 -3.33 -13.18
CA LEU A 202 -11.92 -3.85 -13.52
C LEU A 202 -12.65 -4.40 -12.29
N THR A 203 -12.10 -4.18 -11.10
CA THR A 203 -12.67 -4.69 -9.86
C THR A 203 -13.92 -3.90 -9.49
N ARG A 204 -14.95 -4.64 -9.10
CA ARG A 204 -16.24 -4.11 -8.68
C ARG A 204 -16.70 -4.84 -7.43
N TYR A 205 -17.20 -4.06 -6.48
CA TYR A 205 -17.63 -4.51 -5.18
C TYR A 205 -19.14 -4.44 -5.09
N THR A 206 -19.78 -5.53 -4.69
CA THR A 206 -21.22 -5.57 -4.51
C THR A 206 -21.55 -5.18 -3.08
N ILE A 207 -22.24 -4.04 -2.91
CA ILE A 207 -22.66 -3.53 -1.60
C ILE A 207 -23.50 -4.60 -0.90
N LEU A 208 -23.24 -4.81 0.39
CA LEU A 208 -23.97 -5.77 1.21
C LEU A 208 -25.04 -5.06 2.04
N PRO A 209 -26.33 -5.04 1.61
CA PRO A 209 -27.35 -4.21 2.27
C PRO A 209 -27.63 -4.60 3.73
N THR A 210 -27.23 -5.80 4.14
CA THR A 210 -27.39 -6.31 5.51
C THR A 210 -26.23 -5.95 6.43
N ALA A 211 -25.12 -5.42 5.92
CA ALA A 211 -23.94 -5.12 6.72
C ALA A 211 -24.08 -3.80 7.51
N ALA A 212 -24.73 -2.81 6.89
CA ALA A 212 -25.08 -1.51 7.45
C ALA A 212 -26.20 -0.90 6.59
N TYR A 213 -26.79 0.21 7.04
CA TYR A 213 -27.59 1.05 6.16
C TYR A 213 -26.67 2.01 5.40
N PHE A 214 -26.79 2.06 4.08
CA PHE A 214 -25.90 2.83 3.21
C PHE A 214 -26.66 3.97 2.54
N GLU A 215 -26.06 5.15 2.60
CA GLU A 215 -26.49 6.35 1.92
C GLU A 215 -25.35 6.84 1.01
N PHE A 216 -25.67 7.61 -0.01
CA PHE A 216 -24.71 8.06 -1.01
C PHE A 216 -24.87 9.57 -1.24
N ILE A 217 -23.79 10.33 -1.06
CA ILE A 217 -23.78 11.76 -1.35
C ILE A 217 -23.26 11.96 -2.78
N PRO A 218 -24.01 12.58 -3.70
CA PRO A 218 -23.52 12.85 -5.05
C PRO A 218 -22.19 13.62 -5.07
N PHE A 219 -21.23 13.15 -5.87
CA PHE A 219 -19.88 13.71 -5.96
C PHE A 219 -19.56 14.20 -7.38
N ASP A 220 -19.11 15.45 -7.50
CA ASP A 220 -18.65 16.06 -8.74
C ASP A 220 -17.12 15.94 -8.82
N ASN A 221 -16.66 15.07 -9.71
CA ASN A 221 -15.25 14.78 -9.90
C ASN A 221 -14.47 15.98 -10.49
N ASP A 222 -15.10 16.82 -11.30
CA ASP A 222 -14.43 17.98 -11.91
C ASP A 222 -14.17 19.07 -10.87
N LYS A 223 -15.09 19.22 -9.92
CA LYS A 223 -14.96 20.17 -8.80
C LYS A 223 -14.35 19.57 -7.55
N MET A 224 -14.03 18.27 -7.56
CA MET A 224 -13.52 17.54 -6.40
C MET A 224 -14.33 17.79 -5.13
N SER A 225 -15.65 17.87 -5.27
CA SER A 225 -16.54 18.25 -4.17
C SER A 225 -17.90 17.59 -4.28
N VAL A 226 -18.59 17.55 -3.14
CA VAL A 226 -19.97 17.09 -3.05
C VAL A 226 -20.88 18.05 -3.83
N SER A 227 -21.74 17.51 -4.68
CA SER A 227 -22.60 18.29 -5.58
C SER A 227 -24.01 18.54 -5.03
N GLY A 228 -24.33 18.06 -3.83
CA GLY A 228 -25.62 18.27 -3.16
C GLY A 228 -25.59 17.88 -1.68
N GLU A 229 -26.45 18.49 -0.87
CA GLU A 229 -26.52 18.19 0.58
C GLU A 229 -27.37 16.95 0.90
N GLU A 230 -28.25 16.54 -0.02
CA GLU A 230 -29.12 15.39 0.17
C GLU A 230 -28.43 14.08 -0.22
N THR A 231 -28.55 13.09 0.66
CA THR A 231 -28.14 11.71 0.40
C THR A 231 -29.19 11.00 -0.45
N VAL A 232 -28.74 10.10 -1.32
CA VAL A 232 -29.60 9.13 -2.01
C VAL A 232 -29.47 7.76 -1.33
N ASP A 233 -30.56 7.01 -1.31
CA ASP A 233 -30.59 5.63 -0.81
C ASP A 233 -29.92 4.67 -1.80
N VAL A 234 -29.61 3.45 -1.35
CA VAL A 234 -29.05 2.34 -2.16
C VAL A 234 -29.82 2.13 -3.47
N SER A 235 -31.14 2.25 -3.47
CA SER A 235 -31.95 2.09 -4.69
C SER A 235 -31.96 3.31 -5.62
N GLY A 236 -31.49 4.46 -5.14
CA GLY A 236 -31.52 5.74 -5.87
C GLY A 236 -30.22 6.08 -6.60
N VAL A 237 -29.21 5.22 -6.52
CA VAL A 237 -27.93 5.45 -7.19
C VAL A 237 -28.01 5.14 -8.68
N GLU A 238 -27.25 5.86 -9.50
CA GLU A 238 -27.27 5.73 -10.96
C GLU A 238 -25.91 5.26 -11.49
N VAL A 239 -25.93 4.39 -12.50
CA VAL A 239 -24.72 3.88 -13.16
C VAL A 239 -23.95 5.03 -13.81
N GLY A 240 -22.62 5.04 -13.64
CA GLY A 240 -21.71 6.06 -14.15
C GLY A 240 -21.62 7.32 -13.28
N LYS A 241 -22.41 7.42 -12.19
CA LYS A 241 -22.30 8.52 -11.23
C LYS A 241 -21.37 8.15 -10.07
N MET A 242 -20.71 9.17 -9.55
CA MET A 242 -19.82 9.07 -8.40
C MET A 242 -20.51 9.56 -7.12
N TYR A 243 -20.20 8.90 -6.02
CA TYR A 243 -20.79 9.20 -4.72
C TYR A 243 -19.78 9.04 -3.60
N GLU A 244 -19.90 9.85 -2.57
CA GLU A 244 -19.29 9.58 -1.28
C GLU A 244 -20.18 8.63 -0.46
N VAL A 245 -19.59 7.57 0.08
CA VAL A 245 -20.31 6.58 0.89
C VAL A 245 -20.58 7.12 2.29
N VAL A 246 -21.83 7.01 2.72
CA VAL A 246 -22.32 7.33 4.06
C VAL A 246 -22.90 6.07 4.70
N VAL A 247 -22.56 5.82 5.97
CA VAL A 247 -22.95 4.57 6.65
C VAL A 247 -23.66 4.85 7.96
N THR A 248 -24.71 4.08 8.22
CA THR A 248 -25.33 3.95 9.54
C THR A 248 -25.17 2.50 10.01
N THR A 249 -24.45 2.29 11.11
CA THR A 249 -24.02 0.95 11.57
C THR A 249 -24.75 0.51 12.83
N TYR A 250 -24.84 -0.81 13.04
CA TYR A 250 -25.36 -1.40 14.27
C TYR A 250 -24.61 -1.00 15.54
N ARG A 251 -23.41 -0.40 15.41
CA ARG A 251 -22.54 -0.01 16.51
C ARG A 251 -22.58 1.50 16.81
N GLY A 252 -23.57 2.21 16.29
CA GLY A 252 -23.89 3.59 16.70
C GLY A 252 -23.18 4.68 15.91
N LEU A 253 -22.64 4.38 14.73
CA LEU A 253 -22.32 5.42 13.74
C LEU A 253 -23.60 5.73 12.98
N TYR A 254 -24.02 6.99 12.95
CA TYR A 254 -25.25 7.44 12.28
C TYR A 254 -24.90 8.46 11.20
N ARG A 255 -25.29 8.18 9.96
CA ARG A 255 -24.98 9.00 8.77
C ARG A 255 -23.50 9.41 8.73
N TYR A 256 -22.62 8.47 9.08
CA TYR A 256 -21.19 8.71 9.12
C TYR A 256 -20.62 8.73 7.71
N ARG A 257 -20.00 9.84 7.34
CA ARG A 257 -19.29 9.99 6.07
C ARG A 257 -18.02 9.14 6.10
N LEU A 258 -18.01 8.06 5.32
CA LEU A 258 -16.86 7.15 5.26
C LEU A 258 -15.65 7.83 4.59
N GLY A 259 -15.91 8.84 3.74
CA GLY A 259 -14.89 9.57 2.99
C GLY A 259 -14.32 8.75 1.83
N ASP A 260 -14.99 7.68 1.41
CA ASP A 260 -14.67 6.92 0.20
C ASP A 260 -15.56 7.39 -0.94
N ILE A 261 -14.93 7.77 -2.06
CA ILE A 261 -15.61 8.09 -3.32
C ILE A 261 -15.66 6.83 -4.17
N VAL A 262 -16.86 6.47 -4.60
CA VAL A 262 -17.12 5.28 -5.41
C VAL A 262 -17.93 5.64 -6.65
N GLU A 263 -17.68 4.94 -7.75
CA GLU A 263 -18.51 5.02 -8.96
C GLU A 263 -19.41 3.80 -9.03
N VAL A 264 -20.69 4.01 -9.37
CA VAL A 264 -21.62 2.90 -9.58
C VAL A 264 -21.40 2.35 -10.98
N VAL A 265 -20.93 1.11 -11.07
CA VAL A 265 -20.58 0.45 -12.35
C VAL A 265 -21.63 -0.56 -12.82
N GLY A 266 -22.66 -0.80 -12.01
CA GLY A 266 -23.74 -1.71 -12.34
C GLY A 266 -24.50 -2.21 -11.12
N PHE A 267 -25.20 -3.33 -11.28
CA PHE A 267 -25.99 -3.96 -10.22
C PHE A 267 -25.84 -5.48 -10.26
N TYR A 268 -25.82 -6.11 -9.09
CA TYR A 268 -25.96 -7.55 -8.92
C TYR A 268 -27.32 -7.82 -8.26
N GLY A 269 -28.28 -8.30 -9.05
CA GLY A 269 -29.69 -8.23 -8.64
C GLY A 269 -30.09 -6.77 -8.42
N SER A 270 -30.53 -6.44 -7.20
CA SER A 270 -30.87 -5.07 -6.79
C SER A 270 -29.76 -4.36 -6.01
N SER A 271 -28.65 -5.04 -5.71
CA SER A 271 -27.53 -4.46 -4.96
C SER A 271 -26.58 -3.72 -5.90
N PRO A 272 -26.23 -2.44 -5.63
CA PRO A 272 -25.27 -1.71 -6.43
C PRO A 272 -23.90 -2.39 -6.44
N GLN A 273 -23.29 -2.42 -7.62
CA GLN A 273 -21.88 -2.73 -7.81
C GLN A 273 -21.12 -1.42 -7.97
N VAL A 274 -20.09 -1.24 -7.15
CA VAL A 274 -19.30 -0.02 -7.09
C VAL A 274 -17.82 -0.29 -7.35
N SER A 275 -17.14 0.62 -8.03
CA SER A 275 -15.67 0.68 -8.10
C SER A 275 -15.16 1.74 -7.13
N PHE A 276 -14.03 1.47 -6.47
CA PHE A 276 -13.37 2.47 -5.63
C PHE A 276 -12.64 3.47 -6.50
N VAL A 277 -12.87 4.78 -6.30
CA VAL A 277 -12.23 5.84 -7.08
C VAL A 277 -11.09 6.47 -6.28
N THR A 278 -11.40 7.11 -5.15
CA THR A 278 -10.43 7.81 -4.31
C THR A 278 -11.00 8.05 -2.92
N ARG A 279 -10.16 8.49 -1.97
CA ARG A 279 -10.63 9.13 -0.74
C ARG A 279 -11.07 10.57 -1.03
N ALA A 280 -12.15 10.99 -0.39
CA ALA A 280 -12.62 12.37 -0.44
C ALA A 280 -11.52 13.33 0.05
N PRO A 281 -11.37 14.52 -0.56
CA PRO A 281 -10.45 15.53 -0.06
C PRO A 281 -10.75 15.90 1.39
N LYS A 282 -9.72 16.08 2.22
CA LYS A 282 -9.92 16.42 3.64
C LYS A 282 -10.09 17.92 3.85
N ASN A 283 -9.53 18.72 2.96
CA ASN A 283 -9.51 20.18 3.03
C ASN A 283 -10.19 20.77 1.79
N SER A 284 -10.90 21.89 1.93
CA SER A 284 -11.61 22.57 0.83
C SER A 284 -10.72 23.13 -0.28
N GLY A 285 -9.39 23.15 -0.09
CA GLY A 285 -8.40 23.55 -1.11
C GLY A 285 -7.60 22.39 -1.71
N GLU A 286 -7.89 21.15 -1.32
CA GLU A 286 -7.21 19.96 -1.84
C GLU A 286 -7.83 19.56 -3.18
N ILE A 287 -7.12 19.87 -4.27
CA ILE A 287 -7.56 19.68 -5.66
C ILE A 287 -6.97 18.43 -6.32
N LEU A 288 -6.01 17.78 -5.65
CA LEU A 288 -5.30 16.61 -6.17
C LEU A 288 -5.84 15.35 -5.53
N THR A 289 -6.02 14.31 -6.33
CA THR A 289 -6.34 12.97 -5.86
C THR A 289 -5.12 12.05 -5.91
N GLU A 290 -5.20 10.93 -5.18
CA GLU A 290 -4.20 9.86 -5.31
C GLU A 290 -4.14 9.36 -6.76
N GLY A 291 -5.29 9.30 -7.46
CA GLY A 291 -5.38 8.91 -8.86
C GLY A 291 -4.68 9.86 -9.82
N ASN A 292 -4.76 11.18 -9.60
CA ASN A 292 -4.01 12.16 -10.40
C ASN A 292 -2.50 11.95 -10.27
N LEU A 293 -2.00 11.80 -9.04
CA LEU A 293 -0.58 11.56 -8.81
C LEU A 293 -0.12 10.22 -9.43
N ILE A 294 -0.88 9.14 -9.25
CA ILE A 294 -0.55 7.83 -9.84
C ILE A 294 -0.50 7.93 -11.37
N SER A 295 -1.45 8.63 -11.99
CA SER A 295 -1.49 8.82 -13.44
C SER A 295 -0.32 9.67 -13.94
N ALA A 296 -0.01 10.77 -13.25
CA ALA A 296 1.17 11.60 -13.54
C ALA A 296 2.47 10.79 -13.43
N MET A 297 2.59 9.95 -12.41
CA MET A 297 3.77 9.11 -12.20
C MET A 297 3.90 7.99 -13.23
N LYS A 298 2.79 7.42 -13.74
CA LYS A 298 2.84 6.46 -14.86
C LYS A 298 3.49 7.10 -16.10
N SER A 299 3.12 8.34 -16.43
CA SER A 299 3.74 9.08 -17.54
C SER A 299 5.20 9.44 -17.27
N PHE A 300 5.50 9.88 -16.04
CA PHE A 300 6.86 10.18 -15.59
C PHE A 300 7.79 8.96 -15.74
N ASP A 301 7.37 7.79 -15.25
CA ASP A 301 8.14 6.55 -15.32
C ASP A 301 8.36 6.11 -16.79
N GLN A 302 7.40 6.35 -17.67
CA GLN A 302 7.54 6.04 -19.10
C GLN A 302 8.61 6.91 -19.78
N VAL A 303 8.63 8.21 -19.50
CA VAL A 303 9.67 9.12 -20.01
C VAL A 303 11.03 8.76 -19.41
N LEU A 304 11.06 8.48 -18.09
CA LEU A 304 12.29 8.17 -17.40
C LEU A 304 12.94 6.88 -17.93
N LYS A 305 12.16 5.81 -18.16
CA LYS A 305 12.64 4.54 -18.70
C LYS A 305 13.25 4.64 -20.10
N ASN A 306 12.77 5.57 -20.93
CA ASN A 306 13.30 5.77 -22.28
C ASN A 306 14.69 6.41 -22.26
N GLU A 307 14.97 7.22 -21.25
CA GLU A 307 16.19 8.04 -21.16
C GLU A 307 17.24 7.42 -20.21
N ALA A 308 16.81 6.66 -19.20
CA ALA A 308 17.68 6.03 -18.22
C ALA A 308 17.02 4.79 -17.60
N ILE A 309 17.84 3.79 -17.24
CA ILE A 309 17.39 2.59 -16.51
C ILE A 309 17.23 2.97 -15.03
N LEU A 310 16.16 3.71 -14.72
CA LEU A 310 15.81 4.12 -13.38
C LEU A 310 14.48 3.50 -12.97
N GLU A 311 14.44 2.98 -11.75
CA GLU A 311 13.25 2.41 -11.15
C GLU A 311 12.81 3.29 -9.98
N THR A 312 11.64 3.90 -10.13
CA THR A 312 10.94 4.60 -9.05
C THR A 312 10.45 3.57 -8.03
N THR A 313 10.82 3.73 -6.76
CA THR A 313 10.46 2.80 -5.70
C THR A 313 9.19 3.24 -4.97
N GLU A 314 9.05 4.54 -4.67
CA GLU A 314 7.91 5.17 -4.01
C GLU A 314 7.80 6.66 -4.39
N PHE A 315 6.60 7.23 -4.22
CA PHE A 315 6.35 8.65 -4.50
C PHE A 315 5.18 9.23 -3.70
N ALA A 316 5.19 10.54 -3.46
CA ALA A 316 4.11 11.27 -2.82
C ALA A 316 4.11 12.75 -3.24
N CYS A 317 3.02 13.46 -3.00
CA CYS A 317 2.95 14.90 -3.22
C CYS A 317 2.43 15.66 -1.99
N PHE A 318 2.75 16.95 -1.94
CA PHE A 318 2.28 17.90 -0.96
C PHE A 318 1.95 19.22 -1.66
N LEU A 319 0.72 19.71 -1.48
CA LEU A 319 0.32 21.04 -1.95
C LEU A 319 0.39 22.02 -0.78
N ASP A 320 1.34 22.94 -0.85
CA ASP A 320 1.53 23.96 0.18
C ASP A 320 0.52 25.09 0.01
N LEU A 321 -0.54 25.04 0.81
CA LEU A 321 -1.63 26.03 0.80
C LEU A 321 -1.27 27.32 1.53
N GLU A 322 -0.15 27.37 2.26
CA GLU A 322 0.29 28.53 3.05
C GLU A 322 1.10 29.53 2.21
N LEU A 323 1.59 29.10 1.04
CA LEU A 323 2.34 29.94 0.11
C LEU A 323 1.41 30.68 -0.86
N ASP A 324 1.84 31.86 -1.29
CA ASP A 324 1.19 32.66 -2.34
C ASP A 324 2.24 33.08 -3.39
N PRO A 325 2.24 32.48 -4.60
CA PRO A 325 1.32 31.44 -5.06
C PRO A 325 1.58 30.09 -4.38
N ARG A 326 0.54 29.25 -4.30
CA ARG A 326 0.60 27.91 -3.67
C ARG A 326 1.64 27.05 -4.38
N GLN A 327 2.31 26.12 -3.70
CA GLN A 327 3.37 25.33 -4.34
C GLN A 327 3.12 23.83 -4.24
N LEU A 328 3.10 23.14 -5.38
CA LEU A 328 3.08 21.69 -5.43
C LEU A 328 4.50 21.14 -5.31
N LYS A 329 4.72 20.26 -4.34
CA LYS A 329 5.96 19.51 -4.13
C LYS A 329 5.69 18.03 -4.40
N VAL A 330 6.51 17.40 -5.24
CA VAL A 330 6.44 15.97 -5.56
C VAL A 330 7.74 15.33 -5.11
N TYR A 331 7.65 14.25 -4.34
CA TYR A 331 8.77 13.50 -3.81
C TYR A 331 8.82 12.14 -4.49
N VAL A 332 9.97 11.78 -5.04
CA VAL A 332 10.20 10.52 -5.75
C VAL A 332 11.43 9.84 -5.17
N GLU A 333 11.27 8.63 -4.66
CA GLU A 333 12.37 7.76 -4.25
C GLU A 333 12.74 6.83 -5.41
N VAL A 334 14.04 6.69 -5.63
CA VAL A 334 14.63 5.92 -6.72
C VAL A 334 15.66 4.95 -6.14
N ARG A 335 15.87 3.80 -6.80
CA ARG A 335 16.78 2.77 -6.30
C ARG A 335 18.24 3.25 -6.20
N ASP A 336 18.70 4.03 -7.17
CA ASP A 336 20.04 4.62 -7.18
C ASP A 336 20.00 6.11 -7.56
N PRO A 337 19.96 7.02 -6.57
CA PRO A 337 19.93 8.46 -6.84
C PRO A 337 21.29 9.03 -7.23
N SER A 338 22.39 8.28 -7.09
CA SER A 338 23.74 8.78 -7.40
C SER A 338 23.89 9.12 -8.89
N ILE A 339 23.05 8.52 -9.72
CA ILE A 339 22.94 8.75 -11.16
C ILE A 339 22.57 10.22 -11.45
N PHE A 340 21.78 10.87 -10.58
CA PHE A 340 21.34 12.27 -10.75
C PHE A 340 22.37 13.33 -10.38
N LEU A 341 23.58 12.95 -9.96
CA LEU A 341 24.70 13.89 -9.79
C LEU A 341 25.27 14.36 -11.14
N ARG A 342 24.87 13.73 -12.26
CA ARG A 342 25.25 14.12 -13.62
C ARG A 342 24.29 15.19 -14.14
N GLN A 343 24.82 16.33 -14.61
CA GLN A 343 24.01 17.46 -15.10
C GLN A 343 23.04 17.08 -16.23
N GLU A 344 23.43 16.14 -17.10
CA GLU A 344 22.62 15.66 -18.23
C GLU A 344 21.27 15.07 -17.77
N LEU A 345 21.23 14.42 -16.60
CA LEU A 345 20.02 13.80 -16.06
C LEU A 345 19.13 14.79 -15.31
N VAL A 346 19.67 15.92 -14.84
CA VAL A 346 18.85 17.01 -14.31
C VAL A 346 17.99 17.64 -15.41
N LEU A 347 18.52 17.72 -16.65
CA LEU A 347 17.74 18.15 -17.81
C LEU A 347 16.64 17.15 -18.16
N VAL A 348 16.91 15.85 -18.05
CA VAL A 348 15.88 14.80 -18.20
C VAL A 348 14.76 15.01 -17.17
N LEU A 349 15.11 15.21 -15.90
CA LEU A 349 14.12 15.47 -14.84
C LEU A 349 13.28 16.72 -15.13
N LYS A 350 13.88 17.80 -15.65
CA LYS A 350 13.14 19.00 -16.07
C LYS A 350 12.12 18.68 -17.17
N ARG A 351 12.49 17.87 -18.17
CA ARG A 351 11.56 17.41 -19.21
C ARG A 351 10.43 16.56 -18.61
N CYS A 352 10.77 15.70 -17.64
CA CYS A 352 9.78 14.89 -16.95
C CYS A 352 8.80 15.72 -16.09
N CYS A 353 9.21 16.89 -15.58
CA CYS A 353 8.33 17.78 -14.82
C CYS A 353 7.10 18.23 -15.64
N SER A 354 7.28 18.52 -16.94
CA SER A 354 6.15 18.86 -17.81
C SER A 354 5.15 17.71 -17.93
N SER A 355 5.64 16.48 -18.10
CA SER A 355 4.79 15.29 -18.13
C SER A 355 4.06 15.03 -16.80
N LEU A 356 4.66 15.42 -15.67
CA LEU A 356 3.99 15.34 -14.36
C LEU A 356 2.87 16.38 -14.26
N GLU A 357 3.15 17.63 -14.62
CA GLU A 357 2.18 18.72 -14.57
C GLU A 357 0.93 18.42 -15.41
N ASP A 358 1.11 17.85 -16.62
CA ASP A 358 0.00 17.42 -17.48
C ASP A 358 -0.89 16.35 -16.83
N GLY A 359 -0.31 15.50 -15.96
CA GLY A 359 -1.01 14.39 -15.30
C GLY A 359 -1.83 14.78 -14.06
N PHE A 360 -1.65 15.99 -13.51
CA PHE A 360 -2.36 16.41 -12.29
C PHE A 360 -3.82 16.82 -12.51
N GLY A 361 -4.29 16.81 -13.76
CA GLY A 361 -5.68 17.00 -14.10
C GLY A 361 -6.10 18.46 -14.29
N VAL A 362 -7.37 18.63 -14.70
CA VAL A 362 -7.89 19.90 -15.22
C VAL A 362 -7.85 21.01 -14.17
N MET A 363 -8.21 20.73 -12.93
CA MET A 363 -8.26 21.74 -11.87
C MET A 363 -6.88 22.29 -11.51
N TYR A 364 -5.88 21.42 -11.38
CA TYR A 364 -4.49 21.83 -11.16
C TYR A 364 -4.00 22.74 -12.29
N ASN A 365 -4.22 22.32 -13.54
CA ASN A 365 -3.80 23.09 -14.72
C ASN A 365 -4.51 24.45 -14.81
N LEU A 366 -5.80 24.51 -14.46
CA LEU A 366 -6.56 25.76 -14.39
C LEU A 366 -5.98 26.72 -13.33
N MET A 367 -5.70 26.21 -12.13
CA MET A 367 -5.11 27.02 -11.05
C MET A 367 -3.69 27.48 -11.38
N ARG A 368 -2.89 26.65 -12.04
CA ARG A 368 -1.55 27.01 -12.54
C ARG A 368 -1.64 28.12 -13.59
N ALA A 369 -2.59 28.02 -14.53
CA ALA A 369 -2.82 29.03 -15.57
C ALA A 369 -3.32 30.38 -15.00
N ARG A 370 -4.07 30.35 -13.89
CA ARG A 370 -4.52 31.56 -13.16
C ARG A 370 -3.43 32.17 -12.26
N GLY A 371 -2.28 31.50 -12.11
CA GLY A 371 -1.22 31.93 -11.21
C GLY A 371 -1.49 31.67 -9.73
N GLU A 372 -2.54 30.92 -9.38
CA GLU A 372 -2.87 30.55 -7.99
C GLU A 372 -1.92 29.49 -7.44
N VAL A 373 -1.34 28.69 -8.33
CA VAL A 373 -0.29 27.70 -8.02
C VAL A 373 0.96 28.12 -8.78
N GLY A 374 2.11 28.13 -8.10
CA GLY A 374 3.44 28.40 -8.65
C GLY A 374 4.03 27.16 -9.36
N PRO A 375 5.27 27.27 -9.89
CA PRO A 375 5.96 26.13 -10.50
C PRO A 375 6.08 24.95 -9.53
N MET A 376 5.85 23.74 -10.03
CA MET A 376 6.05 22.51 -9.25
C MET A 376 7.53 22.32 -8.89
N LEU A 377 7.77 21.81 -7.69
CA LEU A 377 9.06 21.30 -7.25
C LEU A 377 9.06 19.77 -7.25
N LEU A 378 10.02 19.17 -7.96
CA LEU A 378 10.30 17.75 -7.92
C LEU A 378 11.53 17.49 -7.05
N TYR A 379 11.38 16.65 -6.04
CA TYR A 379 12.42 16.23 -5.11
C TYR A 379 12.75 14.76 -5.35
N ILE A 380 14.00 14.47 -5.71
CA ILE A 380 14.53 13.11 -5.70
C ILE A 380 15.10 12.84 -4.31
N VAL A 381 14.53 11.90 -3.58
CA VAL A 381 14.90 11.61 -2.19
C VAL A 381 15.79 10.36 -2.09
N LYS A 382 16.57 10.27 -1.01
CA LYS A 382 17.47 9.13 -0.73
C LYS A 382 16.68 7.82 -0.59
N PRO A 383 17.28 6.66 -0.92
CA PRO A 383 16.63 5.37 -0.70
C PRO A 383 16.38 5.17 0.79
N GLY A 384 15.21 4.63 1.15
CA GLY A 384 14.76 4.46 2.53
C GLY A 384 14.12 5.71 3.15
N SER A 385 13.90 6.79 2.41
CA SER A 385 13.20 7.97 2.93
C SER A 385 11.73 7.66 3.24
N PHE A 386 11.05 6.90 2.37
CA PHE A 386 9.69 6.44 2.64
C PHE A 386 9.63 5.34 3.72
N ALA A 387 10.71 4.58 3.92
CA ALA A 387 10.81 3.63 5.03
C ALA A 387 10.80 4.34 6.39
N LYS A 388 11.46 5.51 6.51
CA LYS A 388 11.39 6.35 7.71
C LYS A 388 9.98 6.89 7.99
N ILE A 389 9.18 7.20 6.96
CA ILE A 389 7.77 7.57 7.17
C ILE A 389 7.00 6.40 7.81
N LEU A 390 7.24 5.18 7.32
CA LEU A 390 6.63 3.98 7.90
C LEU A 390 7.05 3.81 9.37
N GLU A 391 8.34 3.95 9.69
CA GLU A 391 8.84 3.89 11.07
C GLU A 391 8.12 4.91 11.96
N MET A 392 8.06 6.17 11.53
CA MET A 392 7.32 7.22 12.24
C MET A 392 5.84 6.89 12.40
N ALA A 393 5.20 6.28 11.40
CA ALA A 393 3.80 5.88 11.50
C ALA A 393 3.62 4.78 12.56
N ILE A 394 4.51 3.79 12.59
CA ILE A 394 4.50 2.71 13.58
C ILE A 394 4.75 3.26 14.99
N GLU A 395 5.73 4.15 15.17
CA GLU A 395 6.03 4.82 16.44
C GLU A 395 4.83 5.61 16.96
N ASN A 396 4.05 6.22 16.06
CA ASN A 396 2.80 6.91 16.38
C ASN A 396 1.59 5.96 16.56
N GLY A 397 1.82 4.64 16.57
CA GLY A 397 0.80 3.63 16.87
C GLY A 397 0.07 3.06 15.66
N ALA A 398 0.47 3.38 14.42
CA ALA A 398 -0.12 2.79 13.23
C ALA A 398 0.30 1.31 13.09
N PRO A 399 -0.65 0.37 12.90
CA PRO A 399 -0.31 -1.03 12.68
C PRO A 399 0.40 -1.23 11.35
N ALA A 400 1.59 -1.85 11.37
CA ALA A 400 2.41 -2.04 10.18
C ALA A 400 1.71 -2.85 9.06
N SER A 401 0.80 -3.77 9.42
CA SER A 401 0.03 -4.57 8.46
C SER A 401 -1.04 -3.76 7.74
N GLN A 402 -1.37 -2.58 8.25
CA GLN A 402 -2.36 -1.66 7.71
C GLN A 402 -1.74 -0.42 7.06
N TYR A 403 -0.41 -0.27 7.15
CA TYR A 403 0.26 0.88 6.57
C TYR A 403 0.14 0.87 5.05
N LYS A 404 -0.24 2.02 4.50
CA LYS A 404 -0.18 2.35 3.08
C LYS A 404 0.70 3.59 2.96
N PRO A 405 1.70 3.60 2.07
CA PRO A 405 2.46 4.81 1.78
C PRO A 405 1.51 5.96 1.41
N PRO A 406 1.62 7.14 2.06
CA PRO A 406 0.74 8.25 1.76
C PRO A 406 1.07 8.81 0.37
N ARG A 407 0.09 8.88 -0.52
CA ARG A 407 0.25 9.54 -1.83
C ARG A 407 0.11 11.06 -1.71
N ILE A 408 -0.75 11.51 -0.82
CA ILE A 408 -0.90 12.93 -0.47
C ILE A 408 -0.47 13.13 0.97
N ILE A 409 0.66 13.81 1.15
CA ILE A 409 1.19 14.20 2.45
C ILE A 409 0.36 15.38 2.96
N ARG A 410 0.05 15.37 4.26
CA ARG A 410 -0.65 16.48 4.94
C ARG A 410 0.04 16.92 6.22
N SER A 411 1.09 16.21 6.64
CA SER A 411 1.85 16.52 7.85
C SER A 411 3.12 17.29 7.48
N ARG A 412 3.35 18.44 8.13
CA ARG A 412 4.55 19.25 7.92
C ARG A 412 5.82 18.51 8.32
N ASN A 413 5.77 17.73 9.40
CA ASN A 413 6.90 16.92 9.85
C ASN A 413 7.37 15.91 8.78
N ILE A 414 6.45 15.35 7.99
CA ILE A 414 6.78 14.44 6.89
C ILE A 414 7.40 15.20 5.72
N VAL A 415 6.88 16.41 5.42
CA VAL A 415 7.45 17.30 4.40
C VAL A 415 8.89 17.66 4.74
N ASP A 416 9.14 18.08 5.98
CA ASP A 416 10.49 18.45 6.44
C ASP A 416 11.46 17.27 6.34
N LEU A 417 11.03 16.07 6.73
CA LEU A 417 11.82 14.84 6.57
C LEU A 417 12.18 14.58 5.10
N MET A 418 11.22 14.76 4.20
CA MET A 418 11.42 14.53 2.77
C MET A 418 12.35 15.56 2.14
N GLU A 419 12.22 16.84 2.50
CA GLU A 419 13.09 17.91 2.04
C GLU A 419 14.53 17.74 2.53
N VAL A 420 14.72 17.35 3.80
CA VAL A 420 16.06 17.03 4.35
C VAL A 420 16.68 15.80 3.68
N SER A 421 15.84 14.86 3.21
CA SER A 421 16.28 13.64 2.54
C SER A 421 16.49 13.83 1.03
N ALA A 422 16.26 15.03 0.49
CA ALA A 422 16.44 15.31 -0.92
C ALA A 422 17.91 15.25 -1.35
N VAL A 423 18.16 14.64 -2.49
CA VAL A 423 19.46 14.60 -3.18
C VAL A 423 19.49 15.66 -4.28
N VAL A 424 18.38 15.79 -5.01
CA VAL A 424 18.22 16.76 -6.11
C VAL A 424 16.83 17.38 -6.02
N THR A 425 16.76 18.68 -6.27
CA THR A 425 15.50 19.42 -6.39
C THR A 425 15.45 20.12 -7.75
N VAL A 426 14.36 19.92 -8.47
CA VAL A 426 14.13 20.50 -9.80
C VAL A 426 12.85 21.32 -9.77
N CYS A 427 12.90 22.52 -10.36
CA CYS A 427 11.74 23.40 -10.49
C CYS A 427 11.26 23.41 -11.95
N SER A 428 9.97 23.15 -12.17
CA SER A 428 9.37 23.10 -13.52
C SER A 428 9.47 24.43 -14.28
N GLY A 429 9.54 25.55 -13.57
CA GLY A 429 9.59 26.90 -14.15
C GLY A 429 10.98 27.40 -14.57
N SER A 430 12.04 26.61 -14.39
CA SER A 430 13.41 27.04 -14.70
C SER A 430 13.83 26.66 -16.13
N PHE A 431 13.14 27.23 -17.13
CA PHE A 431 13.62 27.34 -18.50
C PHE A 431 14.32 28.70 -18.68
N ASP A 432 15.46 28.89 -18.04
CA ASP A 432 16.41 29.91 -18.46
C ASP A 432 17.71 29.18 -18.81
N GLY A 433 18.16 29.46 -20.03
CA GLY A 433 19.29 28.82 -20.73
C GLY A 433 20.66 29.19 -20.21
#